data_AF-A0A399YP66-F1
#
_entry.id   AF-A0A399YP66-F1
#
_cell.length_a   1.000
_cell.length_b   1.000
_cell.length_c   1.000
_cell.angle_alpha   90.00
_cell.angle_beta   90.00
_cell.angle_gamma   90.00
#
_symmetry.space_group_name_H-M   'P 1'
#
loop_
_entity.id
_entity.type
_entity.pdbx_description
1 polymer ?
#
loop_
_entity_poly.entity_id
_entity_poly.type
_entity_poly.pdbx_seq_one_letter_code
_entity_poly.pdbx_strand_id
1 'polypeptide(L)'
;MSEKPTLATVWLDGCSGCHMSFLDIDERILDLAAQADLVYSPLVDTKEFPEMVDITLIEGAVSSEEDYHKIRMVREHTRLLVSLGDCAVTANVPAMRNRFAVRSVLERAYIENADLNQDIPVQVIPALRETSIPVHQVVPVDVFIPGCPPAADTIFFALTELLAGRKPDLRTTTRFGA
;
A
#
# COMPACT_ATOMS: atom_id res chain seq x y z
N MET A 1 3.92 10.75 30.42
CA MET A 1 2.91 10.27 29.44
C MET A 1 3.66 9.35 28.52
N SER A 2 3.23 8.10 28.36
CA SER A 2 3.79 7.23 27.32
C SER A 2 3.51 7.88 25.98
N GLU A 3 4.51 8.06 25.13
CA GLU A 3 4.28 8.47 23.74
C GLU A 3 3.42 7.42 23.05
N LYS A 4 2.46 7.86 22.23
CA LYS A 4 1.63 6.96 21.45
C LYS A 4 2.49 6.33 20.35
N PRO A 5 2.25 5.07 19.97
CA PRO A 5 2.88 4.49 18.78
C PRO A 5 2.60 5.31 17.54
N THR A 6 3.60 5.42 16.68
CA THR A 6 3.52 6.12 15.39
C THR A 6 2.95 5.20 14.31
N LEU A 7 2.00 5.71 13.54
CA LEU A 7 1.35 5.03 12.42
C LEU A 7 1.64 5.77 11.12
N ALA A 8 2.00 5.04 10.08
CA ALA A 8 2.07 5.54 8.72
C ALA A 8 1.25 4.68 7.75
N THR A 9 0.82 5.31 6.66
CA THR A 9 0.14 4.62 5.55
C THR A 9 0.71 5.13 4.23
N VAL A 10 0.87 4.24 3.25
CA VAL A 10 1.60 4.56 2.00
C VAL A 10 0.90 3.92 0.80
N TRP A 11 0.86 4.64 -0.32
CA TRP A 11 0.42 4.14 -1.64
C TRP A 11 1.61 3.82 -2.54
N LEU A 12 1.57 2.63 -3.14
CA LEU A 12 2.32 2.27 -4.34
C LEU A 12 1.34 2.17 -5.52
N ASP A 13 1.47 1.17 -6.39
CA ASP A 13 0.51 0.90 -7.47
C ASP A 13 -0.76 0.22 -6.94
N GLY A 14 -1.65 1.04 -6.38
CA GLY A 14 -2.95 0.67 -5.83
C GLY A 14 -4.07 1.56 -6.35
N CYS A 15 -5.30 1.22 -6.01
CA CYS A 15 -6.49 1.96 -6.45
C CYS A 15 -7.04 2.94 -5.39
N SER A 16 -6.32 3.16 -4.28
CA SER A 16 -6.76 3.83 -3.04
C SER A 16 -7.85 3.10 -2.25
N GLY A 17 -8.36 1.97 -2.76
CA GLY A 17 -9.47 1.25 -2.16
C GLY A 17 -9.20 0.71 -0.75
N CYS A 18 -7.94 0.35 -0.43
CA CYS A 18 -7.65 -0.14 0.93
C CYS A 18 -7.62 1.01 1.94
N HIS A 19 -7.20 2.21 1.52
CA HIS A 19 -7.33 3.41 2.32
C HIS A 19 -8.79 3.87 2.48
N MET A 20 -9.63 3.70 1.46
CA MET A 20 -11.07 3.96 1.61
C MET A 20 -11.69 3.00 2.63
N SER A 21 -11.38 1.70 2.55
CA SER A 21 -11.85 0.74 3.57
C SER A 21 -11.28 1.00 4.97
N PHE A 22 -10.06 1.55 5.07
CA PHE A 22 -9.52 2.06 6.34
C PHE A 22 -10.33 3.25 6.87
N LEU A 23 -10.85 4.13 6.00
CA LEU A 23 -11.74 5.23 6.39
C LEU A 23 -13.16 4.74 6.70
N ASP A 24 -13.62 3.64 6.10
CA ASP A 24 -14.90 2.98 6.37
C ASP A 24 -14.97 2.31 7.76
N ILE A 25 -13.99 2.53 8.64
CA ILE A 25 -14.14 2.24 10.06
C ILE A 25 -15.02 3.28 10.78
N ASP A 26 -15.41 4.35 10.07
CA ASP A 26 -16.34 5.39 10.49
C ASP A 26 -15.88 6.09 11.79
N GLU A 27 -16.75 6.18 12.79
CA GLU A 27 -16.46 6.86 14.06
C GLU A 27 -15.27 6.25 14.82
N ARG A 28 -14.94 4.98 14.55
CA ARG A 28 -13.81 4.26 15.18
C ARG A 28 -12.45 4.84 14.79
N ILE A 29 -12.39 5.71 13.78
CA ILE A 29 -11.18 6.48 13.47
C ILE A 29 -10.75 7.36 14.66
N LEU A 30 -11.71 7.83 15.47
CA LEU A 30 -11.44 8.60 16.68
C LEU A 30 -10.77 7.74 17.76
N ASP A 31 -11.17 6.46 17.87
CA ASP A 31 -10.54 5.50 18.78
C ASP A 31 -9.11 5.18 18.36
N LEU A 32 -8.84 5.09 17.05
CA LEU A 32 -7.49 4.92 16.53
C LEU A 32 -6.63 6.17 16.79
N ALA A 33 -7.16 7.38 16.55
CA ALA A 33 -6.44 8.62 16.81
C ALA A 33 -6.13 8.83 18.31
N ALA A 34 -6.94 8.25 19.20
CA ALA A 34 -6.64 8.23 20.63
C ALA A 34 -5.46 7.30 20.99
N GLN A 35 -5.19 6.27 20.17
CA GLN A 35 -4.20 5.22 20.43
C GLN A 35 -2.90 5.37 19.66
N ALA A 36 -2.91 6.03 18.50
CA ALA A 36 -1.75 6.18 17.62
C ALA A 36 -1.66 7.60 17.03
N ASP A 37 -0.45 8.02 16.71
CA ASP A 37 -0.21 9.28 15.99
C ASP A 37 0.06 8.98 14.51
N LEU A 38 -0.80 9.48 13.62
CA LEU A 38 -0.66 9.31 12.16
C LEU A 38 0.39 10.31 11.64
N VAL A 39 1.61 9.83 11.41
CA VAL A 39 2.76 10.70 11.09
C VAL A 39 2.98 10.88 9.58
N TYR A 40 2.53 9.92 8.77
CA TYR A 40 2.66 9.96 7.31
C TYR A 40 1.48 9.23 6.65
N SER A 41 0.85 9.86 5.67
CA SER A 41 -0.26 9.29 4.91
C SER A 41 -0.53 10.15 3.68
N PRO A 42 -1.04 9.58 2.57
CA PRO A 42 -1.73 10.35 1.54
C PRO A 42 -2.87 11.23 2.07
N LEU A 43 -3.37 10.95 3.28
CA LEU A 43 -4.44 11.68 3.96
C LEU A 43 -3.95 12.84 4.85
N VAL A 44 -2.62 13.04 5.00
CA VAL A 44 -2.04 14.14 5.78
C VAL A 44 -0.96 14.87 4.98
N ASP A 45 -0.54 16.04 5.46
CA ASP A 45 0.35 16.92 4.69
C ASP A 45 1.84 16.55 4.76
N THR A 46 2.25 15.65 5.65
CA THR A 46 3.65 15.22 5.77
C THR A 46 4.16 14.63 4.44
N LYS A 47 5.21 15.22 3.88
CA LYS A 47 5.76 14.81 2.56
C LYS A 47 6.96 13.87 2.67
N GLU A 48 7.72 13.98 3.75
CA GLU A 48 8.88 13.14 4.02
C GLU A 48 8.50 12.01 4.98
N PHE A 49 8.92 10.79 4.67
CA PHE A 49 8.63 9.65 5.54
C PHE A 49 9.51 9.72 6.80
N PRO A 50 8.93 9.72 8.01
CA PRO A 50 9.69 9.85 9.25
C PRO A 50 10.62 8.67 9.52
N GLU A 51 11.66 8.87 10.32
CA GLU A 51 12.52 7.77 10.76
C GLU A 51 11.81 6.89 11.80
N MET A 52 11.97 5.57 11.66
CA MET A 52 11.62 4.56 12.66
C MET A 52 10.14 4.54 13.10
N VAL A 53 9.22 4.66 12.15
CA VAL A 53 7.77 4.51 12.37
C VAL A 53 7.45 3.13 12.94
N ASP A 54 6.60 3.06 13.97
CA ASP A 54 6.30 1.83 14.68
C ASP A 54 5.50 0.86 13.81
N ILE A 55 4.45 1.35 13.13
CA ILE A 55 3.60 0.55 12.26
C ILE A 55 3.39 1.29 10.94
N THR A 56 3.65 0.63 9.82
CA THR A 56 3.37 1.18 8.49
C THR A 56 2.46 0.24 7.70
N LEU A 57 1.32 0.75 7.25
CA LEU A 57 0.45 0.07 6.29
C LEU A 57 0.88 0.44 4.87
N ILE A 58 1.19 -0.56 4.05
CA ILE A 58 1.54 -0.37 2.63
C ILE A 58 0.45 -0.97 1.75
N GLU A 59 -0.18 -0.12 0.95
CA GLU A 59 -1.11 -0.51 -0.11
C GLU A 59 -0.41 -0.46 -1.47
N GLY A 60 -0.82 -1.36 -2.37
CA GLY A 60 -0.42 -1.33 -3.78
C GLY A 60 0.75 -2.26 -4.10
N ALA A 61 0.87 -2.58 -5.39
CA ALA A 61 1.96 -3.39 -5.92
C ALA A 61 3.21 -2.54 -6.20
N VAL A 62 4.35 -3.20 -6.42
CA VAL A 62 5.57 -2.53 -6.90
C VAL A 62 5.60 -2.61 -8.42
N SER A 63 5.29 -1.51 -9.10
CA SER A 63 5.12 -1.50 -10.57
C SER A 63 6.03 -0.52 -11.30
N SER A 64 6.59 0.47 -10.63
CA SER A 64 7.50 1.47 -11.19
C SER A 64 8.84 1.50 -10.43
N GLU A 65 9.83 2.16 -11.01
CA GLU A 65 11.09 2.43 -10.30
C GLU A 65 10.87 3.30 -9.05
N GLU A 66 9.91 4.23 -9.07
CA GLU A 66 9.57 5.02 -7.89
C GLU A 66 9.00 4.13 -6.78
N ASP A 67 8.08 3.21 -7.09
CA ASP A 67 7.53 2.28 -6.10
C ASP A 67 8.63 1.44 -5.46
N TYR A 68 9.57 0.95 -6.28
CA TYR A 68 10.71 0.15 -5.82
C TYR A 68 11.61 0.93 -4.86
N HIS A 69 11.92 2.19 -5.17
CA HIS A 69 12.69 3.04 -4.27
C HIS A 69 11.91 3.40 -2.99
N LYS A 70 10.63 3.75 -3.14
CA LYS A 70 9.75 4.14 -2.05
C LYS A 70 9.58 3.02 -1.03
N ILE A 71 9.31 1.79 -1.46
CA ILE A 71 9.10 0.67 -0.53
C ILE A 71 10.38 0.28 0.22
N ARG A 72 11.54 0.40 -0.41
CA ARG A 72 12.83 0.16 0.26
C ARG A 72 13.10 1.22 1.34
N MET A 73 12.91 2.49 1.00
CA MET A 73 13.01 3.58 1.96
C MET A 73 12.02 3.40 3.12
N VAL A 74 10.75 3.09 2.83
CA VAL A 74 9.73 2.84 3.86
C VAL A 74 10.15 1.69 4.77
N ARG A 75 10.64 0.58 4.22
CA ARG A 75 11.11 -0.58 5.03
C ARG A 75 12.26 -0.21 5.95
N GLU A 76 13.24 0.55 5.47
CA GLU A 76 14.42 0.96 6.23
C GLU A 76 14.03 1.84 7.44
N HIS A 77 12.92 2.57 7.34
CA HIS A 77 12.42 3.48 8.37
C HIS A 77 11.18 2.96 9.10
N THR A 78 10.86 1.66 9.01
CA THR A 78 9.68 1.04 9.62
C THR A 78 10.05 -0.13 10.51
N ARG A 79 9.50 -0.17 11.73
CA ARG A 79 9.63 -1.32 12.64
C ARG A 79 8.74 -2.48 12.20
N LEU A 80 7.44 -2.25 12.06
CA LEU A 80 6.45 -3.25 11.60
C LEU A 80 5.83 -2.83 10.26
N LEU A 81 6.12 -3.56 9.20
CA LEU A 81 5.56 -3.33 7.86
C LEU A 81 4.40 -4.30 7.59
N VAL A 82 3.25 -3.74 7.24
CA VAL A 82 2.01 -4.47 7.00
C VAL A 82 1.58 -4.32 5.53
N SER A 83 1.57 -5.40 4.76
CA SER A 83 0.94 -5.39 3.43
C SER A 83 -0.58 -5.34 3.57
N LEU A 84 -1.18 -4.25 3.11
CA LEU A 84 -2.62 -4.00 3.15
C LEU A 84 -3.22 -4.19 1.76
N GLY A 85 -4.00 -5.25 1.61
CA GLY A 85 -4.77 -5.58 0.42
C GLY A 85 -4.04 -6.42 -0.63
N ASP A 86 -4.82 -7.02 -1.52
CA ASP A 86 -4.34 -8.04 -2.46
C ASP A 86 -3.31 -7.49 -3.47
N CYS A 87 -3.31 -6.19 -3.77
CA CYS A 87 -2.25 -5.57 -4.56
C CYS A 87 -0.89 -5.63 -3.84
N ALA A 88 -0.83 -5.30 -2.54
CA ALA A 88 0.42 -5.40 -1.79
C ALA A 88 0.84 -6.86 -1.53
N VAL A 89 -0.14 -7.74 -1.29
CA VAL A 89 0.09 -9.15 -0.94
C VAL A 89 0.45 -9.99 -2.17
N THR A 90 -0.20 -9.77 -3.32
CA THR A 90 -0.10 -10.64 -4.52
C THR A 90 0.05 -9.90 -5.85
N ALA A 91 0.15 -8.57 -5.84
CA ALA A 91 0.09 -7.68 -7.01
C ALA A 91 -1.24 -7.66 -7.78
N ASN A 92 -2.11 -8.67 -7.61
CA ASN A 92 -3.50 -8.71 -8.06
C ASN A 92 -3.76 -8.08 -9.45
N VAL A 93 -4.63 -7.06 -9.53
CA VAL A 93 -5.03 -6.41 -10.80
C VAL A 93 -3.83 -5.76 -11.52
N PRO A 94 -2.95 -4.98 -10.86
CA PRO A 94 -1.70 -4.53 -11.46
C PRO A 94 -0.87 -5.62 -12.17
N ALA A 95 -0.78 -6.82 -11.58
CA ALA A 95 -0.03 -7.93 -12.17
C ALA A 95 -0.65 -8.53 -13.44
N MET A 96 -1.91 -8.19 -13.79
CA MET A 96 -2.51 -8.65 -15.06
C MET A 96 -1.72 -8.16 -16.28
N ARG A 97 -1.01 -7.03 -16.18
CA ARG A 97 -0.16 -6.51 -17.25
C ARG A 97 1.08 -7.37 -17.51
N ASN A 98 1.49 -8.22 -16.56
CA ASN A 98 2.74 -9.00 -16.63
C ASN A 98 2.78 -10.01 -17.79
N ARG A 99 1.65 -10.27 -18.44
CA ARG A 99 1.56 -11.09 -19.66
C ARG A 99 2.00 -10.34 -20.92
N PHE A 100 2.22 -9.03 -20.83
CA PHE A 100 2.55 -8.18 -21.96
C PHE A 100 3.86 -7.44 -21.69
N ALA A 101 4.61 -7.14 -22.75
CA ALA A 101 5.77 -6.27 -22.64
C ALA A 101 5.32 -4.85 -22.23
N VAL A 102 6.08 -4.19 -21.35
CA VAL A 102 5.81 -2.82 -20.88
C VAL A 102 5.55 -1.87 -22.05
N ARG A 103 6.38 -1.96 -23.09
CA ARG A 103 6.23 -1.16 -24.31
C ARG A 103 4.86 -1.31 -24.95
N SER A 104 4.34 -2.53 -25.06
CA SER A 104 3.01 -2.79 -25.64
C SER A 104 1.90 -2.19 -24.79
N VAL A 105 2.03 -2.21 -23.46
CA VAL A 105 1.07 -1.57 -22.55
C VAL A 105 1.06 -0.05 -22.75
N LEU A 106 2.24 0.56 -22.86
CA LEU A 106 2.39 2.00 -23.07
C LEU A 106 1.90 2.44 -24.46
N GLU A 107 2.26 1.70 -25.53
CA GLU A 107 1.79 1.96 -26.89
C GLU A 107 0.26 1.86 -26.97
N ARG A 108 -0.32 0.83 -26.33
CA ARG A 108 -1.78 0.67 -26.25
C ARG A 108 -2.45 1.86 -25.58
N ALA A 109 -1.89 2.37 -24.48
CA ALA A 109 -2.48 3.46 -23.70
C ALA A 109 -2.30 4.84 -24.36
N TYR A 110 -1.09 5.16 -24.81
CA TYR A 110 -0.69 6.52 -25.18
C TYR A 110 -0.58 6.75 -26.69
N ILE A 111 -0.57 5.71 -27.52
CA ILE A 111 -0.51 5.84 -28.98
C ILE A 111 -1.83 5.37 -29.60
N GLU A 112 -2.20 4.11 -29.39
CA GLU A 112 -3.35 3.51 -30.08
C GLU A 112 -4.70 4.04 -29.60
N ASN A 113 -4.84 4.31 -28.30
CA ASN A 113 -6.08 4.78 -27.68
C ASN A 113 -6.08 6.28 -27.39
N ALA A 114 -5.03 7.01 -27.76
CA ALA A 114 -4.95 8.44 -27.53
C ALA A 114 -5.49 9.21 -28.74
N ASP A 115 -6.48 10.08 -28.51
CA ASP A 115 -7.03 10.96 -29.55
C ASP A 115 -6.10 12.13 -29.88
N LEU A 116 -5.28 12.56 -28.90
CA LEU A 116 -4.38 13.71 -28.98
C LEU A 116 -3.03 13.37 -28.33
N ASN A 117 -1.96 14.06 -28.75
CA ASN A 117 -0.62 13.93 -28.17
C ASN A 117 -0.15 12.48 -28.08
N GLN A 118 -0.20 11.76 -29.20
CA GLN A 118 0.21 10.36 -29.33
C GLN A 118 1.72 10.20 -29.15
N ASP A 119 2.18 10.25 -27.91
CA ASP A 119 3.57 10.03 -27.52
C ASP A 119 3.62 9.37 -26.14
N ILE A 120 4.65 8.56 -25.90
CA ILE A 120 4.83 7.90 -24.61
C ILE A 120 5.50 8.88 -23.65
N PRO A 121 4.88 9.22 -22.50
CA PRO A 121 5.47 10.15 -21.56
C PRO A 121 6.72 9.55 -20.90
N VAL A 122 7.85 10.25 -21.01
CA VAL A 122 9.14 9.82 -20.44
C VAL A 122 9.85 10.91 -19.63
N GLN A 123 9.36 12.15 -19.67
CA GLN A 123 9.95 13.26 -18.92
C GLN A 123 9.27 13.34 -17.56
N VAL A 124 10.04 13.40 -16.48
CA VAL A 124 9.59 13.53 -15.07
C VAL A 124 8.67 12.43 -14.52
N ILE A 125 8.37 11.39 -15.32
CA ILE A 125 7.57 10.23 -14.91
C ILE A 125 8.49 9.03 -14.68
N PRO A 126 8.35 8.30 -13.56
CA PRO A 126 9.15 7.11 -13.31
C PRO A 126 8.87 6.02 -14.34
N ALA A 127 9.93 5.31 -14.74
CA ALA A 127 9.79 4.18 -15.64
C ALA A 127 9.00 3.04 -14.97
N LEU A 128 8.14 2.39 -15.75
CA LEU A 128 7.51 1.14 -15.33
C LEU A 128 8.55 0.02 -15.29
N ARG A 129 8.46 -0.81 -14.25
CA ARG A 129 9.20 -2.07 -14.18
C ARG A 129 8.62 -3.09 -15.16
N GLU A 130 9.46 -4.04 -15.54
CA GLU A 130 9.09 -5.14 -16.44
C GLU A 130 7.82 -5.85 -15.96
N THR A 131 7.73 -6.13 -14.66
CA THR A 131 6.58 -6.74 -14.02
C THR A 131 6.14 -5.95 -12.79
N SER A 132 4.85 -6.02 -12.50
CA SER A 132 4.26 -5.64 -11.22
C SER A 132 4.35 -6.81 -10.25
N ILE A 133 4.96 -6.60 -9.09
CA ILE A 133 5.24 -7.65 -8.10
C ILE A 133 4.74 -7.27 -6.71
N PRO A 134 4.41 -8.25 -5.85
CA PRO A 134 3.99 -7.96 -4.49
C PRO A 134 5.14 -7.41 -3.65
N VAL A 135 4.80 -6.66 -2.60
CA VAL A 135 5.76 -5.95 -1.75
C VAL A 135 6.81 -6.88 -1.14
N HIS A 136 6.40 -8.08 -0.72
CA HIS A 136 7.27 -9.05 -0.06
C HIS A 136 8.36 -9.65 -0.97
N GLN A 137 8.30 -9.43 -2.28
CA GLN A 137 9.39 -9.77 -3.20
C GLN A 137 10.51 -8.72 -3.23
N VAL A 138 10.28 -7.53 -2.68
CA VAL A 138 11.27 -6.44 -2.64
C VAL A 138 11.83 -6.26 -1.23
N VAL A 139 10.98 -6.34 -0.20
CA VAL A 139 11.36 -6.13 1.21
C VAL A 139 10.68 -7.14 2.13
N PRO A 140 11.24 -7.47 3.31
CA PRO A 140 10.54 -8.30 4.28
C PRO A 140 9.26 -7.61 4.81
N VAL A 141 8.18 -8.37 4.95
CA VAL A 141 6.88 -7.92 5.45
C VAL A 141 6.51 -8.72 6.69
N ASP A 142 6.00 -8.06 7.72
CA ASP A 142 5.74 -8.65 9.03
C ASP A 142 4.32 -9.22 9.15
N VAL A 143 3.34 -8.56 8.51
CA VAL A 143 1.92 -8.92 8.54
C VAL A 143 1.30 -8.71 7.16
N PHE A 144 0.39 -9.61 6.78
CA PHE A 144 -0.34 -9.55 5.51
C PHE A 144 -1.84 -9.50 5.82
N ILE A 145 -2.53 -8.49 5.27
CA ILE A 145 -3.98 -8.33 5.39
C ILE A 145 -4.58 -8.45 3.98
N PRO A 146 -5.00 -9.65 3.54
CA PRO A 146 -5.57 -9.82 2.20
C PRO A 146 -7.00 -9.29 2.09
N GLY A 147 -7.42 -9.02 0.85
CA GLY A 147 -8.71 -8.45 0.43
C GLY A 147 -8.53 -7.32 -0.60
N CYS A 148 -9.53 -7.07 -1.45
CA CYS A 148 -9.45 -6.06 -2.52
C CYS A 148 -10.68 -5.12 -2.56
N PRO A 149 -10.88 -4.24 -1.56
CA PRO A 149 -10.03 -4.05 -0.38
C PRO A 149 -10.38 -5.00 0.78
N PRO A 150 -9.50 -5.17 1.79
CA PRO A 150 -9.86 -5.85 3.03
C PRO A 150 -11.05 -5.15 3.70
N ALA A 151 -11.94 -5.88 4.37
CA ALA A 151 -13.08 -5.28 5.06
C ALA A 151 -12.64 -4.34 6.20
N ALA A 152 -13.37 -3.24 6.41
CA ALA A 152 -13.08 -2.23 7.43
C ALA A 152 -12.89 -2.84 8.84
N ASP A 153 -13.78 -3.76 9.23
CA ASP A 153 -13.70 -4.47 10.52
C ASP A 153 -12.40 -5.29 10.66
N THR A 154 -11.94 -5.88 9.57
CA THR A 154 -10.68 -6.63 9.55
C THR A 154 -9.49 -5.69 9.72
N ILE A 155 -9.50 -4.53 9.06
CA ILE A 155 -8.45 -3.51 9.20
C ILE A 155 -8.42 -2.98 10.63
N PHE A 156 -9.58 -2.62 11.18
CA PHE A 156 -9.72 -2.14 12.55
C PHE A 156 -9.23 -3.16 13.58
N PHE A 157 -9.62 -4.44 13.43
CA PHE A 157 -9.15 -5.52 14.28
C PHE A 157 -7.63 -5.67 14.22
N ALA A 158 -7.07 -5.72 13.01
CA ALA A 158 -5.63 -5.88 12.82
C ALA A 158 -4.83 -4.75 13.46
N LEU A 159 -5.23 -3.49 13.23
CA LEU A 159 -4.59 -2.32 13.82
C LEU A 159 -4.70 -2.32 15.35
N THR A 160 -5.88 -2.60 15.90
CA THR A 160 -6.09 -2.67 17.36
C THR A 160 -5.18 -3.70 18.02
N GLU A 161 -5.04 -4.89 17.41
CA GLU A 161 -4.14 -5.93 17.92
C GLU A 161 -2.67 -5.49 17.85
N LEU A 162 -2.25 -4.91 16.72
CA LEU A 162 -0.87 -4.47 16.50
C LEU A 162 -0.47 -3.33 17.44
N LEU A 163 -1.35 -2.33 17.62
CA LEU A 163 -1.15 -1.22 18.56
C LEU A 163 -1.07 -1.70 20.01
N ALA A 164 -1.73 -2.80 20.34
CA ALA A 164 -1.62 -3.45 21.65
C ALA A 164 -0.43 -4.43 21.75
N GLY A 165 0.47 -4.46 20.77
CA GLY A 165 1.66 -5.31 20.75
C GLY A 165 1.38 -6.80 20.51
N ARG A 166 0.18 -7.16 20.03
CA ARG A 166 -0.21 -8.53 19.70
C ARG A 166 -0.15 -8.78 18.20
N LYS A 167 0.09 -10.04 17.82
CA LYS A 167 0.04 -10.45 16.42
C LYS A 167 -1.40 -10.87 16.06
N PRO A 168 -2.06 -10.21 15.10
CA PRO A 168 -3.44 -10.55 14.75
C PRO A 168 -3.55 -11.93 14.11
N ASP A 169 -4.55 -12.72 14.51
CA ASP A 169 -4.93 -13.94 13.80
C ASP A 169 -5.98 -13.61 12.72
N LEU A 170 -5.52 -13.50 11.49
CA LEU A 170 -6.35 -13.07 10.35
C LEU A 170 -6.99 -14.24 9.59
N ARG A 171 -6.76 -15.50 10.01
CA ARG A 171 -7.26 -16.68 9.29
C ARG A 171 -8.78 -16.79 9.28
N THR A 172 -9.44 -16.21 10.28
CA THR A 172 -10.90 -16.24 10.43
C THR A 172 -11.58 -15.04 9.79
N THR A 173 -10.84 -13.95 9.55
CA THR A 173 -11.37 -12.65 9.09
C THR A 173 -10.97 -12.28 7.67
N THR A 174 -10.06 -13.03 7.04
CA THR A 174 -9.60 -12.77 5.68
C THR A 174 -9.70 -14.01 4.79
N ARG A 175 -9.97 -13.78 3.50
CA ARG A 175 -9.95 -14.79 2.43
C ARG A 175 -9.41 -14.13 1.16
N PHE A 176 -8.56 -14.83 0.42
CA PHE A 176 -8.10 -14.35 -0.89
C PHE A 176 -9.26 -14.33 -1.88
N GLY A 177 -9.45 -13.21 -2.58
CA GLY A 177 -10.46 -13.06 -3.64
C GLY A 177 -11.92 -13.02 -3.16
N ALA A 178 -12.15 -12.69 -1.88
CA ALA A 178 -13.47 -12.42 -1.33
C ALA A 178 -13.93 -10.98 -1.59
#